data_AF-A0A527YNV0-F1
#
_entry.id   AF-A0A527YNV0-F1
#
_cell.length_a   1.000
_cell.length_b   1.000
_cell.length_c   1.000
_cell.angle_alpha   90.00
_cell.angle_beta   90.00
_cell.angle_gamma   90.00
#
_symmetry.space_group_name_H-M   'P 1'
#
loop_
_entity.id
_entity.type
_entity.pdbx_description
1 polymer ?
#
loop_
_entity_poly.entity_id
_entity_poly.type
_entity_poly.pdbx_seq_one_letter_code
_entity_poly.pdbx_strand_id
1 'polypeptide(L)'
;DLDMASAVRTMTQIVSAAGNARACQVDVAEARSVEQMVAFAVETFGGLHLAVNNAGIGGPSEATVDYPLGDWQRIMDVNLNGVFYGLKYEDR
;
A
#
# COMPACT_ATOMS: atom_id res chain seq x y z
N ASP A 1 3.97 3.77 1.14
CA ASP A 1 4.53 3.18 2.37
C ASP A 1 4.24 4.11 3.54
N LEU A 2 4.10 3.58 4.76
CA LEU A 2 4.03 4.41 5.97
C LEU A 2 5.43 4.88 6.39
N ASP A 3 6.47 4.07 6.14
CA ASP A 3 7.87 4.42 6.39
C ASP A 3 8.50 5.02 5.13
N MET A 4 8.53 6.35 5.07
CA MET A 4 9.15 7.07 3.97
C MET A 4 10.67 6.88 3.89
N ALA A 5 11.36 6.63 5.00
CA ALA A 5 12.79 6.38 4.95
C ALA A 5 13.08 5.05 4.25
N SER A 6 12.28 4.02 4.52
CA SER A 6 12.36 2.75 3.80
C SER A 6 12.02 2.90 2.32
N ALA A 7 10.91 3.56 1.99
CA ALA A 7 10.51 3.79 0.60
C ALA A 7 11.59 4.54 -0.21
N VAL A 8 12.21 5.56 0.38
CA VAL A 8 13.29 6.33 -0.27
C VAL A 8 14.54 5.48 -0.48
N ARG A 9 14.89 4.58 0.46
CA ARG A 9 16.01 3.64 0.27
C ARG A 9 15.79 2.74 -0.94
N THR A 10 14.62 2.11 -1.05
CA THR A 10 14.28 1.24 -2.19
C THR A 10 14.22 2.03 -3.50
N MET A 11 13.60 3.21 -3.50
CA MET A 11 13.60 4.11 -4.67
C MET A 11 15.02 4.42 -5.13
N THR A 12 15.92 4.73 -4.20
CA THR A 12 17.33 5.04 -4.49
C THR A 12 18.02 3.83 -5.14
N GLN A 13 17.81 2.63 -4.61
CA GLN A 13 18.37 1.40 -5.20
C GLN A 13 17.90 1.19 -6.66
N ILE A 14 16.62 1.41 -6.94
CA ILE A 14 16.07 1.29 -8.30
C ILE A 14 16.70 2.34 -9.23
N VAL A 15 16.79 3.59 -8.79
CA VAL A 15 17.40 4.68 -9.58
C VAL A 15 18.89 4.44 -9.83
N SER A 16 19.62 3.93 -8.83
CA SER A 16 21.04 3.56 -9.00
C SER A 16 21.24 2.40 -10.00
N ALA A 17 20.23 1.55 -10.19
CA ALA A 17 20.20 0.53 -11.23
C ALA A 17 19.69 1.05 -12.60
N ALA A 18 19.69 2.38 -12.80
CA ALA A 18 19.15 3.07 -13.97
C ALA A 18 17.64 2.87 -14.23
N GLY A 19 16.89 2.43 -13.21
CA GLY A 19 15.43 2.41 -13.24
C GLY A 19 14.82 3.78 -12.96
N ASN A 20 13.50 3.90 -13.16
CA ASN A 20 12.74 5.10 -12.81
C ASN A 20 11.76 4.77 -11.67
N ALA A 21 11.92 5.42 -10.52
CA ALA A 21 11.08 5.21 -9.35
C ALA A 21 10.78 6.53 -8.63
N ARG A 22 9.65 6.57 -7.92
CA ARG A 22 9.31 7.62 -6.95
C ARG A 22 8.75 6.98 -5.69
N ALA A 23 9.14 7.50 -4.53
CA ALA A 23 8.55 7.12 -3.25
C ALA A 23 7.26 7.92 -3.01
N CYS A 24 6.21 7.24 -2.54
CA CYS A 24 4.93 7.84 -2.19
C CYS A 24 4.51 7.32 -0.80
N GLN A 25 4.12 8.26 0.08
CA GLN A 25 3.55 7.88 1.37
C GLN A 25 2.10 7.46 1.15
N VAL A 26 1.71 6.30 1.68
CA VAL A 26 0.34 5.79 1.55
C VAL A 26 0.01 4.93 2.76
N ASP A 27 -1.18 5.12 3.31
CA ASP A 27 -1.83 4.19 4.21
C ASP A 27 -2.93 3.45 3.43
N VAL A 28 -2.72 2.16 3.19
CA VAL A 28 -3.70 1.37 2.42
C VAL A 28 -4.99 1.10 3.19
N ALA A 29 -5.01 1.31 4.51
CA ALA A 29 -6.25 1.24 5.30
C ALA A 29 -7.20 2.41 5.00
N GLU A 30 -6.73 3.47 4.34
CA GLU A 30 -7.48 4.69 4.07
C GLU A 30 -7.78 4.84 2.56
N ALA A 31 -9.05 4.68 2.17
CA ALA A 31 -9.46 4.72 0.76
C ALA A 31 -8.98 5.97 0.01
N ARG A 32 -9.06 7.15 0.65
CA ARG A 32 -8.59 8.41 0.06
C ARG A 32 -7.08 8.43 -0.15
N SER A 33 -6.32 7.81 0.74
CA SER A 33 -4.85 7.73 0.59
C SER A 33 -4.48 6.86 -0.61
N VAL A 34 -5.21 5.77 -0.84
CA VAL A 34 -5.04 4.92 -2.02
C VAL A 34 -5.40 5.66 -3.32
N GLU A 35 -6.54 6.37 -3.34
CA GLU A 35 -6.93 7.21 -4.49
C GLU A 35 -5.84 8.23 -4.86
N GLN A 36 -5.28 8.90 -3.86
CA GLN A 36 -4.19 9.86 -4.05
C GLN A 36 -2.90 9.21 -4.55
N MET A 37 -2.57 8.01 -4.07
CA MET A 37 -1.41 7.24 -4.55
C MET A 37 -1.56 6.87 -6.03
N VAL A 38 -2.75 6.42 -6.44
CA VAL A 38 -3.03 6.07 -7.85
C VAL A 38 -2.91 7.33 -8.73
N ALA A 39 -3.53 8.44 -8.33
CA ALA A 39 -3.41 9.71 -9.05
C ALA A 39 -1.94 10.15 -9.19
N PHE A 40 -1.17 10.08 -8.10
CA PHE A 40 0.26 10.40 -8.11
C PHE A 40 1.04 9.54 -9.11
N ALA A 41 0.77 8.22 -9.17
CA ALA A 41 1.44 7.33 -10.10
C ALA A 41 1.12 7.70 -11.56
N VAL A 42 -0.15 7.95 -11.87
CA VAL A 42 -0.59 8.35 -13.23
C VAL A 42 0.03 9.69 -13.63
N GLU A 43 -0.02 10.71 -12.78
CA GLU A 43 0.57 12.02 -13.04
C GLU A 43 2.09 11.96 -13.24
N THR A 44 2.77 11.12 -12.46
CA THR A 44 4.24 11.01 -12.47
C THR A 44 4.76 10.22 -13.67
N PHE A 45 4.09 9.12 -14.02
CA PHE A 45 4.60 8.15 -14.99
C PHE A 45 3.80 8.13 -16.31
N GLY A 46 2.74 8.94 -16.41
CA GLY A 46 1.87 9.04 -17.59
C GLY A 46 0.80 7.93 -17.69
N GLY A 47 0.70 7.07 -16.68
CA GLY A 47 -0.28 5.99 -16.62
C GLY A 47 0.06 4.92 -15.58
N LEU A 48 -0.93 4.09 -15.23
CA LEU A 48 -0.78 2.91 -14.37
C LEU A 48 -1.16 1.66 -15.16
N HIS A 49 -0.18 0.80 -15.46
CA HIS A 49 -0.39 -0.39 -16.29
C HIS A 49 -0.40 -1.69 -15.48
N LEU A 50 0.23 -1.68 -14.31
CA LEU A 50 0.35 -2.81 -13.40
C LEU A 50 0.30 -2.28 -11.98
N ALA A 51 -0.48 -2.96 -11.14
CA ALA A 51 -0.54 -2.70 -9.71
C ALA A 51 -0.28 -4.00 -8.94
N VAL A 52 0.42 -3.87 -7.82
CA VAL A 52 0.70 -4.99 -6.92
C VAL A 52 0.20 -4.60 -5.53
N ASN A 53 -1.01 -5.03 -5.21
CA ASN A 53 -1.65 -4.83 -3.91
C ASN A 53 -1.03 -5.78 -2.86
N ASN A 54 0.23 -5.54 -2.52
CA ASN A 54 1.06 -6.41 -1.68
C ASN A 54 1.05 -6.04 -0.19
N ALA A 55 0.64 -4.82 0.18
CA ALA A 55 0.68 -4.38 1.56
C ALA A 55 -0.14 -5.30 2.47
N GLY A 56 0.47 -5.73 3.58
CA GLY A 56 -0.16 -6.65 4.51
C GLY A 56 0.53 -6.68 5.86
N ILE A 57 -0.24 -6.95 6.91
CA ILE A 57 0.26 -7.15 8.27
C ILE A 57 -0.20 -8.51 8.82
N GLY A 58 0.61 -9.07 9.71
CA GLY A 58 0.17 -10.15 10.59
C GLY A 58 -0.48 -9.59 11.84
N GLY A 59 -1.19 -10.45 12.57
CA GLY A 59 -1.60 -10.16 13.94
C GLY A 59 -1.06 -11.20 14.91
N PRO A 60 -1.50 -11.16 16.17
CA PRO A 60 -0.96 -12.03 17.22
C PRO A 60 -1.29 -13.51 16.97
N SER A 61 -0.47 -14.39 17.52
CA SER A 61 -0.66 -15.84 17.47
C SER A 61 -1.55 -16.30 18.63
N GLU A 62 -2.84 -15.97 18.56
CA GLU A 62 -3.83 -16.30 19.59
C GLU A 62 -4.91 -17.27 19.07
N ALA A 63 -5.58 -17.95 20.00
CA ALA A 63 -6.80 -18.68 19.66
C ALA A 63 -7.88 -17.72 19.17
N THR A 64 -8.73 -18.14 18.23
CA THR A 64 -9.76 -17.27 17.63
C THR A 64 -10.69 -16.63 18.66
N VAL A 65 -11.00 -17.34 19.76
CA VAL A 65 -11.87 -16.83 20.82
C VAL A 65 -11.22 -15.75 21.68
N ASP A 66 -9.89 -15.71 21.72
CA ASP A 66 -9.10 -14.76 22.50
C ASP A 66 -8.47 -13.68 21.61
N TYR A 67 -8.73 -13.73 20.30
CA TYR A 67 -8.15 -12.81 19.34
C TYR A 67 -8.64 -11.38 19.57
N PRO A 68 -7.75 -10.40 19.76
CA PRO A 68 -8.18 -9.04 20.04
C PRO A 68 -8.95 -8.43 18.86
N LEU A 69 -10.15 -7.89 19.11
CA LEU A 69 -10.98 -7.29 18.08
C LEU A 69 -10.29 -6.13 17.34
N GLY A 70 -9.46 -5.35 18.05
CA GLY A 70 -8.70 -4.26 17.44
C GLY A 70 -7.66 -4.75 16.44
N ASP A 71 -6.96 -5.84 16.75
CA ASP A 71 -5.98 -6.44 15.84
C ASP A 71 -6.65 -7.06 14.62
N TRP A 72 -7.78 -7.76 14.84
CA TRP A 72 -8.59 -8.28 13.73
C TRP A 72 -9.05 -7.15 12.79
N GLN A 73 -9.61 -6.08 13.34
CA GLN A 73 -10.06 -4.93 12.56
C GLN A 73 -8.90 -4.32 11.75
N ARG A 74 -7.74 -4.12 12.37
CA ARG A 74 -6.55 -3.59 11.70
C ARG A 74 -6.09 -4.48 10.55
N ILE A 75 -6.11 -5.81 10.71
CA ILE A 75 -5.79 -6.77 9.65
C ILE A 75 -6.80 -6.65 8.50
N MET A 76 -8.09 -6.56 8.81
CA MET A 76 -9.13 -6.40 7.79
C MET A 76 -8.97 -5.08 7.02
N ASP A 77 -8.65 -4.00 7.71
CA ASP A 77 -8.46 -2.68 7.10
C ASP A 77 -7.25 -2.65 6.17
N VAL A 78 -6.14 -3.29 6.54
CA VAL A 78 -4.94 -3.31 5.69
C VAL A 78 -5.03 -4.38 4.60
N ASN A 79 -5.28 -5.64 4.98
CA ASN A 79 -5.08 -6.79 4.10
C ASN A 79 -6.27 -7.04 3.17
N LEU A 80 -7.49 -6.67 3.57
CA LEU A 80 -8.69 -6.86 2.74
C LEU A 80 -9.16 -5.55 2.14
N ASN A 81 -9.48 -4.57 2.99
CA ASN A 81 -10.00 -3.28 2.53
C ASN A 81 -8.96 -2.56 1.64
N GLY A 82 -7.68 -2.59 2.00
CA GLY A 82 -6.61 -2.01 1.18
C GLY A 82 -6.53 -2.59 -0.24
N VAL A 83 -6.67 -3.91 -0.40
CA VAL A 83 -6.73 -4.54 -1.73
C VAL A 83 -7.98 -4.10 -2.50
N PHE A 84 -9.14 -4.06 -1.83
CA PHE A 84 -10.38 -3.60 -2.43
C PHE A 84 -10.29 -2.12 -2.89
N TYR A 85 -9.68 -1.26 -2.08
CA TYR A 85 -9.47 0.15 -2.46
C TYR A 85 -8.53 0.26 -3.67
N GLY A 86 -7.46 -0.52 -3.72
CA GLY A 86 -6.58 -0.61 -4.90
C GLY A 86 -7.40 -0.89 -6.15
N LEU A 87 -8.10 -2.02 -6.19
CA LEU A 87 -8.94 -2.40 -7.33
C LEU A 87 -9.97 -1.34 -7.72
N LYS A 88 -10.57 -0.65 -6.75
CA LYS A 88 -11.58 0.40 -6.99
C LYS A 88 -11.01 1.63 -7.71
N TYR A 89 -9.77 2.01 -7.43
CA TYR A 89 -9.17 3.23 -7.95
C TYR A 89 -8.21 2.98 -9.13
N GLU A 90 -7.64 1.78 -9.25
CA GLU A 90 -6.70 1.38 -10.31
C GLU A 90 -7.39 1.12 -11.66
N ASP A 91 -8.68 0.76 -11.67
CA ASP A 91 -9.47 0.47 -12.88
C ASP A 91 -10.15 1.73 -13.48
N ARG A 92 -9.52 2.89 -13.32
CA ARG A 92 -10.02 4.20 -13.81
C ARG A 92 -8.99 4.88 -14.68
#